data_AF-F3YAV6-F1
#
_entry.id   AF-F3YAV6-F1
#
_cell.length_a   1.000
_cell.length_b   1.000
_cell.length_c   1.000
_cell.angle_alpha   90.00
_cell.angle_beta   90.00
_cell.angle_gamma   90.00
#
_symmetry.space_group_name_H-M   'P 1'
#
loop_
_entity.id
_entity.type
_entity.pdbx_description
1 polymer ?
#
loop_
_entity_poly.entity_id
_entity_poly.type
_entity_poly.pdbx_seq_one_letter_code
_entity_poly.pdbx_strand_id
1 'polypeptide(L)'
;MRLKQQMWLENLGIICIILTIISLSITITINFRPLYIADMTYLKIPSMVMMSRATILKNFDHLMVYLNNPFVKKLFLPNFSMSKNGASHFYEVKRLFLFCYSVLGITWLPSSLYLYYFWHKKRFWRLMQPFRLLLLGPIILIVVVMFNFEQFFIFFHQFLFNNNDWMFNPVTDPVINILPAEFFLHCFILCFILLEGLFLLGYFLGKKEIAIKNISTLD
;
A
#
# COMPACT_ATOMS: atom_id res chain seq x y z
N MET A 1 -23.60 14.95 27.60
CA MET A 1 -23.62 13.66 26.86
C MET A 1 -23.50 13.84 25.34
N ARG A 2 -24.31 14.68 24.68
CA ARG A 2 -24.29 14.85 23.20
C ARG A 2 -22.95 15.31 22.60
N LEU A 3 -22.24 16.26 23.22
CA LEU A 3 -20.92 16.73 22.74
C LEU A 3 -19.86 15.62 22.77
N LYS A 4 -19.82 14.83 23.85
CA LYS A 4 -18.89 13.70 24.00
C LYS A 4 -19.16 12.60 22.97
N GLN A 5 -20.44 12.32 22.68
CA GLN A 5 -20.84 11.39 21.64
C GLN A 5 -20.45 11.87 20.23
N GLN A 6 -20.65 13.15 19.94
CA GLN A 6 -20.24 13.75 18.67
C GLN A 6 -18.72 13.69 18.47
N MET A 7 -17.94 14.00 19.50
CA MET A 7 -16.46 13.88 19.43
C MET A 7 -16.01 12.44 19.16
N TRP A 8 -16.68 11.46 19.77
CA TRP A 8 -16.37 10.05 19.57
C TRP A 8 -16.62 9.60 18.12
N LEU A 9 -17.75 10.01 17.55
CA LEU A 9 -18.10 9.74 16.15
C LEU A 9 -17.11 10.40 15.18
N GLU A 10 -16.74 11.65 15.42
CA GLU A 10 -15.73 12.34 14.61
C GLU A 10 -14.37 11.64 14.66
N ASN A 11 -13.94 11.17 15.84
CA ASN A 11 -12.69 10.41 15.98
C ASN A 11 -12.74 9.07 15.23
N LEU A 12 -13.87 8.36 15.29
CA LEU A 12 -14.08 7.16 14.49
C LEU A 12 -14.00 7.46 12.98
N GLY A 13 -14.60 8.56 12.54
CA GLY A 13 -14.51 9.03 11.17
C GLY A 13 -13.08 9.33 10.73
N ILE A 14 -12.28 9.96 11.58
CA ILE A 14 -10.85 10.21 11.33
C ILE A 14 -10.09 8.89 11.17
N ILE A 15 -10.34 7.90 12.04
CA ILE A 15 -9.72 6.58 11.94
C ILE A 15 -10.09 5.91 10.61
N CYS A 16 -11.36 5.93 10.21
CA CYS A 16 -11.78 5.41 8.91
C CYS A 16 -11.06 6.10 7.75
N ILE A 17 -10.90 7.43 7.79
CA ILE A 17 -10.20 8.20 6.75
C ILE A 17 -8.74 7.77 6.67
N ILE A 18 -8.05 7.62 7.81
CA ILE A 18 -6.66 7.16 7.86
C ILE A 18 -6.52 5.75 7.26
N LEU A 19 -7.36 4.81 7.69
CA LEU A 19 -7.36 3.44 7.15
C LEU A 19 -7.67 3.40 5.66
N THR A 20 -8.58 4.25 5.18
CA THR A 20 -8.88 4.40 3.75
C THR A 20 -7.67 4.91 2.98
N ILE A 21 -6.97 5.94 3.47
CA ILE A 21 -5.78 6.48 2.80
C ILE A 21 -4.66 5.44 2.73
N ILE A 22 -4.40 4.70 3.82
CA ILE A 22 -3.39 3.64 3.87
C ILE A 22 -3.74 2.53 2.88
N SER A 23 -4.94 1.96 3.01
CA SER A 23 -5.40 0.86 2.17
C SER A 23 -5.52 1.24 0.68
N LEU A 24 -5.90 2.48 0.37
CA LEU A 24 -5.91 3.02 -0.98
C LEU A 24 -4.50 3.13 -1.57
N SER A 25 -3.54 3.66 -0.81
CA SER A 25 -2.15 3.80 -1.25
C SER A 25 -1.52 2.44 -1.57
N ILE A 26 -1.76 1.44 -0.70
CA ILE A 26 -1.32 0.06 -0.91
C ILE A 26 -2.02 -0.53 -2.15
N THR A 27 -3.35 -0.38 -2.25
CA THR A 27 -4.15 -0.92 -3.37
C THR A 27 -3.71 -0.36 -4.72
N ILE A 28 -3.43 0.94 -4.80
CA ILE A 28 -2.88 1.56 -6.01
C ILE A 28 -1.51 0.95 -6.31
N THR A 29 -0.61 0.92 -5.32
CA THR A 29 0.77 0.43 -5.48
C THR A 29 0.81 -1.01 -6.00
N ILE A 30 0.13 -1.94 -5.34
CA ILE A 30 0.18 -3.36 -5.71
C ILE A 30 -0.45 -3.64 -7.08
N ASN A 31 -1.34 -2.78 -7.57
CA ASN A 31 -1.93 -2.90 -8.91
C ASN A 31 -1.26 -1.99 -9.96
N PHE A 32 -0.20 -1.27 -9.59
CA PHE A 32 0.47 -0.33 -10.47
C PHE A 32 1.44 -1.06 -11.42
N ARG A 33 0.87 -1.86 -12.34
CA ARG A 33 1.59 -2.60 -13.38
C ARG A 33 2.61 -1.76 -14.18
N PRO A 34 2.40 -0.45 -14.46
CA PRO A 34 3.41 0.36 -15.13
C PRO A 34 4.76 0.39 -14.41
N LEU A 35 4.80 0.33 -13.07
CA LEU A 35 6.05 0.27 -12.32
C LEU A 35 6.81 -1.02 -12.62
N TYR A 36 6.13 -2.17 -12.64
CA TYR A 36 6.79 -3.43 -12.99
C TYR A 36 7.34 -3.41 -14.43
N ILE A 37 6.62 -2.83 -15.38
CA ILE A 37 7.11 -2.69 -16.77
C ILE A 37 8.36 -1.79 -16.83
N ALA A 38 8.37 -0.69 -16.08
CA ALA A 38 9.53 0.19 -15.98
C ALA A 38 10.73 -0.56 -15.38
N ASP A 39 10.51 -1.30 -14.29
CA ASP A 39 11.55 -2.07 -13.59
C ASP A 39 12.10 -3.23 -14.41
N MET A 40 11.27 -3.90 -15.22
CA MET A 40 11.75 -4.89 -16.19
C MET A 40 12.79 -4.29 -17.15
N THR A 41 12.68 -3.00 -17.47
CA THR A 41 13.65 -2.29 -18.30
C THR A 41 14.86 -1.86 -17.48
N TYR A 42 14.61 -1.16 -16.38
CA TYR A 42 15.64 -0.55 -15.55
C TYR A 42 16.58 -1.60 -14.92
N LEU A 43 16.00 -2.66 -14.34
CA LEU A 43 16.73 -3.76 -13.70
C LEU A 43 17.21 -4.82 -14.70
N LYS A 44 16.89 -4.69 -15.99
CA LYS A 44 17.28 -5.63 -17.06
C LYS A 44 16.84 -7.08 -16.80
N ILE A 45 15.68 -7.28 -16.14
CA ILE A 45 15.13 -8.60 -15.80
C ILE A 45 15.16 -9.61 -16.96
N PRO A 46 14.73 -9.27 -18.20
CA PRO A 46 14.76 -10.22 -19.32
C PRO A 46 16.12 -10.84 -19.59
N SER A 47 17.20 -10.07 -19.41
CA SER A 47 18.57 -10.55 -19.61
C SER A 47 19.05 -11.45 -18.47
N MET A 48 18.63 -11.17 -17.24
CA MET A 48 19.03 -11.95 -16.06
C MET A 48 18.42 -13.36 -16.08
N VAL A 49 17.16 -13.49 -16.51
CA VAL A 49 16.47 -14.79 -16.56
C VAL A 49 16.50 -15.46 -17.94
N MET A 50 17.11 -14.82 -18.95
CA MET A 50 17.12 -15.26 -20.34
C MET A 50 15.72 -15.60 -20.90
N MET A 51 14.74 -14.74 -20.61
CA MET A 51 13.36 -14.89 -21.06
C MET A 51 12.88 -13.63 -21.78
N SER A 52 11.95 -13.81 -22.73
CA SER A 52 11.34 -12.66 -23.40
C SER A 52 10.52 -11.82 -22.43
N ARG A 53 10.42 -10.50 -22.68
CA ARG A 53 9.53 -9.61 -21.91
C ARG A 53 8.09 -10.11 -21.89
N ALA A 54 7.59 -10.61 -23.01
CA ALA A 54 6.23 -11.11 -23.13
C ALA A 54 5.99 -12.32 -22.20
N THR A 55 6.95 -13.24 -22.12
CA THR A 55 6.87 -14.40 -21.24
C THR A 55 6.87 -13.99 -19.77
N ILE A 56 7.75 -13.05 -19.38
CA ILE A 56 7.82 -12.54 -18.00
C ILE A 56 6.51 -11.84 -17.62
N LEU A 57 6.03 -10.92 -18.46
CA LEU A 57 4.77 -10.20 -18.22
C LEU A 57 3.58 -11.15 -18.13
N LYS A 58 3.52 -12.19 -18.97
CA LYS A 58 2.46 -13.20 -18.88
C LYS A 58 2.44 -13.90 -17.51
N ASN A 59 3.60 -14.30 -16.99
CA ASN A 59 3.68 -14.95 -15.68
C ASN A 59 3.37 -13.97 -14.53
N PHE A 60 3.84 -12.72 -14.64
CA PHE A 60 3.47 -11.66 -13.70
C PHE A 60 1.96 -11.43 -13.70
N ASP A 61 1.31 -11.37 -14.87
CA ASP A 61 -0.14 -11.19 -14.99
C ASP A 61 -0.91 -12.38 -14.39
N HIS A 62 -0.44 -13.62 -14.59
CA HIS A 62 -1.02 -14.80 -13.91
C HIS A 62 -0.89 -14.73 -12.38
N LEU A 63 0.26 -14.27 -11.86
CA LEU A 63 0.46 -14.04 -10.44
C LEU A 63 -0.52 -12.96 -9.93
N MET A 64 -0.61 -11.83 -10.62
CA MET A 64 -1.51 -10.74 -10.23
C MET A 64 -2.98 -11.15 -10.26
N VAL A 65 -3.40 -11.97 -11.24
CA VAL A 65 -4.75 -12.56 -11.26
C VAL A 65 -4.98 -13.43 -10.03
N TYR A 66 -4.02 -14.28 -9.66
CA TYR A 66 -4.12 -15.12 -8.46
C TYR A 66 -4.22 -14.30 -7.18
N LEU A 67 -3.36 -13.29 -6.99
CA LEU A 67 -3.31 -12.46 -5.78
C LEU A 67 -4.58 -11.61 -5.62
N ASN A 68 -5.12 -11.09 -6.72
CA ASN A 68 -6.28 -10.20 -6.69
C ASN A 68 -7.64 -10.90 -6.59
N ASN A 69 -7.74 -12.17 -6.99
CA ASN A 69 -9.03 -12.82 -7.17
C ASN A 69 -9.31 -13.88 -6.08
N PRO A 70 -10.29 -13.69 -5.18
CA PRO A 70 -10.59 -14.65 -4.11
C PRO A 70 -11.09 -16.02 -4.61
N PHE A 71 -11.56 -16.10 -5.86
CA PHE A 71 -12.09 -17.31 -6.48
C PHE A 71 -11.01 -18.21 -7.09
N VAL A 72 -9.84 -17.68 -7.43
CA VAL A 72 -8.72 -18.47 -7.98
C VAL A 72 -7.99 -19.20 -6.84
N LYS A 73 -8.21 -20.52 -6.68
CA LYS A 73 -7.69 -21.25 -5.51
C LYS A 73 -6.22 -21.69 -5.63
N LYS A 74 -5.72 -21.88 -6.84
CA LYS A 74 -4.35 -22.37 -7.08
C LYS A 74 -3.58 -21.39 -7.97
N LEU A 75 -2.36 -21.05 -7.56
CA LEU A 75 -1.44 -20.28 -8.39
C LEU A 75 -0.94 -21.19 -9.52
N PHE A 76 -1.01 -20.68 -10.75
CA PHE A 76 -0.48 -21.35 -11.93
C PHE A 76 0.43 -20.37 -12.70
N LEU A 77 1.71 -20.72 -12.80
CA LEU A 77 2.72 -19.98 -13.54
C LEU A 77 3.20 -20.86 -14.70
N PRO A 78 2.85 -20.53 -15.95
CA PRO A 78 3.16 -21.40 -17.10
C PRO A 78 4.64 -21.73 -17.29
N ASN A 79 5.55 -20.87 -16.81
CA ASN A 79 6.98 -20.99 -17.06
C ASN A 79 7.83 -21.21 -15.80
N PHE A 80 7.22 -21.30 -14.62
CA PHE A 80 7.94 -21.41 -13.36
C PHE A 80 7.42 -22.59 -12.54
N SER A 81 8.34 -23.41 -12.04
CA SER A 81 8.03 -24.34 -10.95
C SER A 81 7.73 -23.56 -9.67
N MET A 82 7.05 -24.22 -8.74
CA MET A 82 6.73 -23.66 -7.43
C MET A 82 6.82 -24.78 -6.41
N SER A 83 7.64 -24.58 -5.38
CA SER A 83 7.69 -25.46 -4.22
C SER A 83 6.41 -25.33 -3.38
N LYS A 84 6.23 -26.24 -2.41
CA LYS A 84 5.11 -26.14 -1.46
C LYS A 84 5.22 -24.86 -0.61
N ASN A 85 6.42 -24.51 -0.19
CA ASN A 85 6.68 -23.31 0.61
C ASN A 85 6.44 -22.06 -0.23
N GLY A 86 6.95 -22.00 -1.46
CA GLY A 86 6.68 -20.87 -2.37
C GLY A 86 5.19 -20.64 -2.62
N ALA A 87 4.44 -21.71 -2.85
CA ALA A 87 3.00 -21.64 -3.01
C ALA A 87 2.28 -21.21 -1.73
N SER A 88 2.74 -21.68 -0.57
CA SER A 88 2.22 -21.29 0.76
C SER A 88 2.42 -19.79 1.00
N HIS A 89 3.62 -19.26 0.73
CA HIS A 89 3.90 -17.84 0.87
C HIS A 89 2.99 -16.97 -0.02
N PHE A 90 2.86 -17.30 -1.31
CA PHE A 90 1.95 -16.54 -2.19
C PHE A 90 0.49 -16.62 -1.76
N TYR A 91 0.06 -17.71 -1.13
CA TYR A 91 -1.27 -17.80 -0.53
C TYR A 91 -1.44 -16.85 0.66
N GLU A 92 -0.43 -16.70 1.51
CA GLU A 92 -0.45 -15.72 2.60
C GLU A 92 -0.45 -14.28 2.07
N VAL A 93 0.38 -13.97 1.06
CA VAL A 93 0.39 -12.67 0.38
C VAL A 93 -0.99 -12.35 -0.22
N LYS A 94 -1.64 -13.33 -0.85
CA LYS A 94 -3.02 -13.19 -1.35
C LYS A 94 -4.00 -12.82 -0.24
N ARG A 95 -3.89 -13.43 0.94
CA ARG A 95 -4.75 -13.08 2.08
C ARG A 95 -4.54 -11.63 2.52
N LEU A 96 -3.31 -11.13 2.47
CA LEU A 96 -3.01 -9.72 2.76
C LEU A 96 -3.60 -8.77 1.70
N PHE A 97 -3.56 -9.12 0.41
CA PHE A 97 -4.23 -8.35 -0.66
C PHE A 97 -5.74 -8.24 -0.38
N LEU A 98 -6.40 -9.37 -0.14
CA LEU A 98 -7.84 -9.41 0.12
C LEU A 98 -8.22 -8.72 1.43
N PHE A 99 -7.37 -8.80 2.45
CA PHE A 99 -7.53 -8.05 3.69
C PHE A 99 -7.45 -6.54 3.44
N CYS A 100 -6.47 -6.07 2.66
CA CYS A 100 -6.35 -4.67 2.27
C CYS A 100 -7.61 -4.17 1.55
N TYR A 101 -8.14 -4.96 0.61
CA TYR A 101 -9.39 -4.62 -0.09
C TYR A 101 -10.61 -4.61 0.82
N SER A 102 -10.66 -5.52 1.79
CA SER A 102 -11.75 -5.55 2.78
C SER A 102 -11.71 -4.31 3.66
N VAL A 103 -10.52 -3.90 4.13
CA VAL A 103 -10.34 -2.66 4.89
C VAL A 103 -10.78 -1.47 4.05
N LEU A 104 -10.27 -1.33 2.82
CA LEU A 104 -10.62 -0.24 1.91
C LEU A 104 -12.14 -0.18 1.69
N GLY A 105 -12.78 -1.30 1.37
CA GLY A 105 -14.22 -1.37 1.11
C GLY A 105 -15.06 -0.99 2.33
N ILE A 106 -14.69 -1.49 3.52
CA ILE A 106 -15.40 -1.19 4.78
C ILE A 106 -15.25 0.28 5.16
N THR A 107 -14.07 0.87 4.98
CA THR A 107 -13.79 2.25 5.41
C THR A 107 -14.16 3.31 4.38
N TRP A 108 -14.37 2.95 3.11
CA TRP A 108 -14.63 3.89 2.02
C TRP A 108 -15.87 4.78 2.25
N LEU A 109 -17.02 4.15 2.51
CA LEU A 109 -18.28 4.85 2.73
C LEU A 109 -18.24 5.77 3.95
N PRO A 110 -17.88 5.30 5.17
CA PRO A 110 -17.81 6.21 6.32
C PRO A 110 -16.80 7.33 6.09
N SER A 111 -15.66 7.08 5.47
CA SER A 111 -14.67 8.13 5.19
C SER A 111 -15.22 9.20 4.25
N SER A 112 -15.93 8.79 3.20
CA SER A 112 -16.57 9.73 2.26
C SER A 112 -17.61 10.60 2.96
N LEU A 113 -18.44 10.00 3.83
CA LEU A 113 -19.45 10.72 4.61
C LEU A 113 -18.80 11.70 5.61
N TYR A 114 -17.72 11.30 6.29
CA TYR A 114 -17.02 12.18 7.24
C TYR A 114 -16.22 13.30 6.56
N LEU A 115 -15.60 13.03 5.40
CA LEU A 115 -14.95 14.08 4.61
C LEU A 115 -15.97 15.12 4.14
N TYR A 116 -17.13 14.67 3.64
CA TYR A 116 -18.24 15.55 3.29
C TYR A 116 -18.72 16.35 4.51
N TYR A 117 -18.95 15.67 5.64
CA TYR A 117 -19.36 16.31 6.89
C TYR A 117 -18.36 17.39 7.35
N PHE A 118 -17.06 17.07 7.39
CA PHE A 118 -16.02 18.02 7.81
C PHE A 118 -15.93 19.21 6.87
N TRP A 119 -16.04 19.00 5.57
CA TRP A 119 -16.05 20.07 4.58
C TRP A 119 -17.22 21.04 4.78
N HIS A 120 -18.44 20.50 4.90
CA HIS A 120 -19.66 21.33 5.03
C HIS A 120 -19.80 21.98 6.40
N LYS A 121 -19.30 21.35 7.46
CA LYS A 121 -19.34 21.91 8.82
C LYS A 121 -18.13 22.79 9.15
N LYS A 122 -17.24 23.04 8.20
CA LYS A 122 -16.01 23.83 8.39
C LYS A 122 -15.16 23.29 9.55
N ARG A 123 -14.96 21.97 9.53
CA ARG A 123 -14.24 21.18 10.55
C ARG A 123 -13.09 20.36 9.95
N PHE A 124 -12.69 20.65 8.71
CA PHE A 124 -11.59 19.96 8.06
C PHE A 124 -10.25 20.16 8.80
N TRP A 125 -10.10 21.27 9.53
CA TRP A 125 -8.96 21.51 10.42
C TRP A 125 -8.69 20.39 11.43
N ARG A 126 -9.70 19.58 11.79
CA ARG A 126 -9.53 18.44 12.71
C ARG A 126 -8.62 17.34 12.16
N LEU A 127 -8.47 17.26 10.84
CA LEU A 127 -7.55 16.32 10.20
C LEU A 127 -6.08 16.77 10.31
N MET A 128 -5.81 18.05 10.60
CA MET A 128 -4.45 18.59 10.57
C MET A 128 -3.51 17.93 11.59
N GLN A 129 -3.96 17.73 12.82
CA GLN A 129 -3.12 17.12 13.87
C GLN A 129 -2.83 15.64 13.60
N PRO A 130 -3.82 14.77 13.36
CA PRO A 130 -3.53 13.37 13.06
C PRO A 130 -2.67 13.23 11.79
N PHE A 131 -2.93 14.03 10.75
CA PHE A 131 -2.13 13.94 9.52
C PHE A 131 -0.71 14.44 9.75
N ARG A 132 -0.51 15.54 10.50
CA ARG A 132 0.84 16.01 10.86
C ARG A 132 1.67 14.95 11.58
N LEU A 133 1.07 14.20 12.51
CA LEU A 133 1.76 13.11 13.20
C LEU A 133 2.11 11.97 12.22
N LEU A 134 1.20 11.66 11.30
CA LEU A 134 1.38 10.61 10.30
C LEU A 134 2.34 10.99 9.16
N LEU A 135 2.65 12.27 8.96
CA LEU A 135 3.69 12.73 8.03
C LEU A 135 5.12 12.44 8.53
N LEU A 136 5.32 12.23 9.83
CA LEU A 136 6.67 11.99 10.37
C LEU A 136 7.12 10.53 10.19
N GLY A 137 6.18 9.59 10.26
CA GLY A 137 6.47 8.15 10.23
C GLY A 137 7.06 7.67 8.89
N PRO A 138 6.36 7.89 7.75
CA PRO A 138 6.82 7.38 6.46
C PRO A 138 8.11 8.06 5.98
N ILE A 139 8.39 9.32 6.32
CA ILE A 139 9.71 9.95 6.06
C ILE A 139 10.85 9.12 6.69
N ILE A 140 10.72 8.73 7.96
CA ILE A 140 11.74 7.90 8.63
C ILE A 140 11.85 6.54 7.96
N LEU A 141 10.73 5.93 7.59
CA LEU A 141 10.73 4.64 6.90
C LEU A 141 11.37 4.72 5.51
N ILE A 142 11.16 5.80 4.75
CA ILE A 142 11.84 6.04 3.47
C ILE A 142 13.36 6.04 3.71
N VAL A 143 13.84 6.77 4.71
CA VAL A 143 15.29 6.80 5.02
C VAL A 143 15.81 5.40 5.32
N VAL A 144 15.15 4.65 6.21
CA VAL A 144 15.55 3.27 6.55
C VAL A 144 15.60 2.38 5.30
N VAL A 145 14.55 2.43 4.48
CA VAL A 145 14.40 1.66 3.24
C VAL A 145 15.49 2.00 2.23
N MET A 146 15.89 3.27 2.11
CA MET A 146 16.93 3.71 1.18
C MET A 146 18.34 3.29 1.59
N PHE A 147 18.63 3.18 2.90
CA PHE A 147 19.96 2.84 3.39
C PHE A 147 20.17 1.34 3.62
N ASN A 148 19.13 0.59 3.97
CA ASN A 148 19.23 -0.86 4.22
C ASN A 148 17.94 -1.59 3.87
N PHE A 149 17.64 -1.67 2.57
CA PHE A 149 16.42 -2.33 2.10
C PHE A 149 16.37 -3.82 2.45
N GLU A 150 17.49 -4.55 2.37
CA GLU A 150 17.52 -5.99 2.65
C GLU A 150 17.08 -6.31 4.07
N GLN A 151 17.65 -5.62 5.07
CA GLN A 151 17.29 -5.83 6.47
C GLN A 151 15.84 -5.42 6.74
N PHE A 152 15.38 -4.31 6.12
CA PHE A 152 13.99 -3.90 6.20
C PHE A 152 13.06 -4.95 5.59
N PHE A 153 13.41 -5.52 4.44
CA PHE A 153 12.64 -6.55 3.76
C PHE A 153 12.54 -7.82 4.62
N ILE A 154 13.63 -8.26 5.25
CA ILE A 154 13.61 -9.39 6.19
C ILE A 154 12.69 -9.10 7.39
N PHE A 155 12.84 -7.92 8.03
CA PHE A 155 12.00 -7.54 9.17
C PHE A 155 10.52 -7.48 8.78
N PHE A 156 10.20 -6.91 7.62
CA PHE A 156 8.85 -6.86 7.09
C PHE A 156 8.24 -8.26 6.95
N HIS A 157 9.00 -9.23 6.43
CA HIS A 157 8.52 -10.61 6.32
C HIS A 157 8.35 -11.27 7.69
N GLN A 158 9.30 -11.11 8.61
CA GLN A 158 9.18 -11.65 9.98
C GLN A 158 8.00 -11.05 10.76
N PHE A 159 7.65 -9.78 10.48
CA PHE A 159 6.52 -9.12 11.11
C PHE A 159 5.17 -9.64 10.58
N LEU A 160 5.09 -9.95 9.29
CA LEU A 160 3.84 -10.37 8.63
C LEU A 160 3.62 -11.88 8.60
N PHE A 161 4.70 -12.66 8.57
CA PHE A 161 4.69 -14.11 8.41
C PHE A 161 5.37 -14.77 9.60
N ASN A 162 4.70 -15.75 10.21
CA ASN A 162 5.22 -16.48 11.37
C ASN A 162 5.93 -17.79 10.95
N ASN A 163 6.49 -17.81 9.74
CA ASN A 163 7.15 -18.95 9.12
C ASN A 163 8.28 -18.47 8.19
N ASN A 164 8.96 -19.40 7.54
CA ASN A 164 10.09 -19.15 6.64
C ASN A 164 9.77 -19.43 5.16
N ASP A 165 8.50 -19.55 4.80
CA ASP A 165 8.08 -19.93 3.44
C ASP A 165 8.43 -18.86 2.40
N TRP A 166 8.69 -17.63 2.84
CA TRP A 166 9.14 -16.49 2.02
C TRP A 166 10.61 -16.59 1.58
N MET A 167 11.41 -17.50 2.16
CA MET A 167 12.80 -17.74 1.73
C MET A 167 12.83 -18.63 0.50
N PHE A 168 12.67 -18.02 -0.67
CA PHE A 168 12.64 -18.74 -1.94
C PHE A 168 14.02 -19.26 -2.35
N ASN A 169 14.07 -20.48 -2.88
CA ASN A 169 15.24 -21.01 -3.54
C ASN A 169 15.10 -20.77 -5.06
N PRO A 170 16.03 -20.05 -5.72
CA PRO A 170 15.93 -19.74 -7.15
C PRO A 170 15.80 -20.95 -8.09
N VAL A 171 16.18 -22.14 -7.63
CA VAL A 171 16.07 -23.39 -8.40
C VAL A 171 14.66 -23.98 -8.29
N THR A 172 14.07 -24.02 -7.09
CA THR A 172 12.73 -24.61 -6.89
C THR A 172 11.60 -23.61 -7.13
N ASP A 173 11.88 -22.33 -6.90
CA ASP A 173 10.96 -21.19 -6.97
C ASP A 173 11.51 -20.08 -7.89
N PRO A 174 11.79 -20.39 -9.17
CA PRO A 174 12.45 -19.46 -10.12
C PRO A 174 11.68 -18.17 -10.39
N VAL A 175 10.41 -18.08 -9.97
CA VAL A 175 9.62 -16.84 -9.99
C VAL A 175 10.30 -15.69 -9.23
N ILE A 176 11.12 -15.97 -8.21
CA ILE A 176 11.86 -14.92 -7.50
C ILE A 176 12.77 -14.10 -8.42
N ASN A 177 13.29 -14.73 -9.47
CA ASN A 177 14.21 -14.09 -10.40
C ASN A 177 13.51 -13.05 -11.29
N ILE A 178 12.18 -13.09 -11.38
CA ILE A 178 11.38 -12.04 -12.05
C ILE A 178 10.72 -11.06 -11.07
N LEU A 179 10.95 -11.24 -9.77
CA LEU A 179 10.48 -10.38 -8.67
C LEU A 179 11.68 -9.99 -7.79
N PRO A 180 12.67 -9.25 -8.33
CA PRO A 180 13.86 -8.87 -7.58
C PRO A 180 13.51 -7.96 -6.39
N ALA A 181 14.36 -7.94 -5.36
CA ALA A 181 14.16 -7.13 -4.16
C ALA A 181 13.96 -5.63 -4.51
N GLU A 182 14.70 -5.13 -5.48
CA GLU A 182 14.63 -3.75 -5.96
C GLU A 182 13.25 -3.38 -6.51
N PHE A 183 12.50 -4.32 -7.08
CA PHE A 183 11.11 -4.07 -7.48
C PHE A 183 10.22 -3.79 -6.25
N PHE A 184 10.43 -4.53 -5.16
CA PHE A 184 9.71 -4.28 -3.92
C PHE A 184 10.15 -2.96 -3.26
N LEU A 185 11.43 -2.60 -3.34
CA LEU A 185 11.92 -1.28 -2.92
C LEU A 185 11.15 -0.15 -3.62
N HIS A 186 11.03 -0.21 -4.95
CA HIS A 186 10.27 0.79 -5.69
C HIS A 186 8.78 0.78 -5.34
N CYS A 187 8.18 -0.39 -5.04
CA CYS A 187 6.82 -0.48 -4.52
C CYS A 187 6.68 0.24 -3.16
N PHE A 188 7.61 0.04 -2.22
CA PHE A 188 7.59 0.74 -0.93
C PHE A 188 7.70 2.27 -1.12
N ILE A 189 8.62 2.71 -1.98
CA ILE A 189 8.79 4.14 -2.31
C ILE A 189 7.49 4.71 -2.89
N LEU A 190 6.88 4.07 -3.87
CA LEU A 190 5.61 4.51 -4.46
C LEU A 190 4.50 4.58 -3.41
N CYS A 191 4.37 3.56 -2.56
CA CYS A 191 3.36 3.53 -1.51
C CYS A 191 3.54 4.69 -0.52
N PHE A 192 4.79 4.98 -0.12
CA PHE A 192 5.07 6.08 0.80
C PHE A 192 4.84 7.45 0.15
N ILE A 193 5.18 7.63 -1.13
CA ILE A 193 4.88 8.87 -1.87
C ILE A 193 3.37 9.12 -1.92
N LEU A 194 2.57 8.10 -2.24
CA LEU A 194 1.10 8.21 -2.27
C LEU A 194 0.54 8.53 -0.89
N LEU A 195 1.03 7.84 0.14
CA LEU A 195 0.60 8.00 1.52
C LEU A 195 0.89 9.42 2.04
N GLU A 196 2.14 9.86 1.91
CA GLU A 196 2.60 11.22 2.28
C GLU A 196 1.85 12.29 1.50
N GLY A 197 1.69 12.11 0.18
CA GLY A 197 0.96 13.04 -0.67
C GLY A 197 -0.49 13.24 -0.24
N LEU A 198 -1.19 12.16 0.13
CA LEU A 198 -2.58 12.22 0.60
C LEU A 198 -2.70 12.87 1.98
N PHE A 199 -1.79 12.56 2.91
CA PHE A 199 -1.77 13.24 4.22
C PHE A 199 -1.40 14.73 4.10
N LEU A 200 -0.44 15.08 3.25
CA LEU A 200 -0.07 16.47 2.97
C LEU A 200 -1.26 17.24 2.40
N LEU A 201 -1.94 16.66 1.40
CA LEU A 201 -3.13 17.27 0.80
C LEU A 201 -4.18 17.57 1.88
N GLY A 202 -4.51 16.59 2.70
CA GLY A 202 -5.49 16.79 3.78
C GLY A 202 -5.04 17.82 4.83
N TYR A 203 -3.75 17.84 5.18
CA TYR A 203 -3.19 18.83 6.09
C TYR A 203 -3.32 20.25 5.53
N PHE A 204 -2.97 20.47 4.25
CA PHE A 204 -3.06 21.78 3.61
C PHE A 204 -4.50 22.24 3.41
N LEU A 205 -5.43 21.33 3.09
CA LEU A 205 -6.85 21.65 3.03
C LEU A 205 -7.38 22.13 4.40
N GLY A 206 -7.00 21.47 5.50
CA GLY A 206 -7.35 21.90 6.84
C GLY A 206 -6.74 23.25 7.21
N LYS A 207 -5.47 23.47 6.85
CA LYS A 207 -4.78 24.76 7.09
C LYS A 207 -5.46 25.91 6.33
N LYS A 208 -5.85 25.69 5.07
CA LYS A 208 -6.57 26.67 4.25
C LYS A 208 -7.92 27.06 4.86
N GLU A 209 -8.64 26.09 5.42
CA GLU A 209 -9.92 26.34 6.10
C GLU A 209 -9.77 27.29 7.30
N ILE A 210 -8.75 27.09 8.14
CA ILE A 210 -8.45 28.02 9.26
C ILE A 210 -8.12 29.42 8.75
N ALA A 211 -7.28 29.52 7.72
CA ALA A 211 -6.88 30.82 7.17
C ALA A 211 -8.08 31.64 6.67
N ILE A 212 -9.01 30.99 5.96
CA ILE A 212 -10.25 31.64 5.49
C ILE A 212 -11.12 32.09 6.67
N LYS A 213 -11.25 31.26 7.70
CA LYS A 213 -12.05 31.58 8.89
C LYS A 213 -11.51 32.82 9.61
N ASN A 214 -10.19 32.94 9.75
CA ASN A 214 -9.56 34.08 10.40
C ASN A 214 -9.76 35.39 9.61
N ILE A 215 -9.78 35.34 8.27
CA ILE A 215 -10.08 36.51 7.43
C ILE A 215 -11.53 36.96 7.63
N SER A 216 -12.49 36.03 7.58
CA SER A 216 -13.92 36.34 7.73
C SER A 216 -14.35 36.85 9.11
N THR A 217 -13.48 36.78 10.12
CA THR A 217 -13.74 37.31 11.48
C THR A 217 -13.14 38.69 11.71
N LEU A 218 -12.38 39.22 10.74
CA LEU A 218 -11.79 40.55 10.79
C LEU A 218 -12.63 41.60 10.04
N ASP A 219 -13.64 41.16 9.28
CA ASP A 219 -14.68 41.96 8.63
C ASP A 219 -15.96 41.98 9.48
#